data_AF-A0A2V5XB89-F1
#
_entry.id   AF-A0A2V5XB89-F1
#
_cell.length_a   1.000
_cell.length_b   1.000
_cell.length_c   1.000
_cell.angle_alpha   90.00
_cell.angle_beta   90.00
_cell.angle_gamma   90.00
#
_symmetry.space_group_name_H-M   'P 1'
#
loop_
_entity.id
_entity.type
_entity.pdbx_description
1 polymer ?
#
loop_
_entity_poly.entity_id
_entity_poly.type
_entity_poly.pdbx_seq_one_letter_code
_entity_poly.pdbx_strand_id
1 'polypeptide(L)'
;ALDLCYTKSHVDTFVVISGDSDFSPLVSKLRENAKTVVGVGVKNSTSDLFIRNCDEFLYYDDLVRIERSKARQRGKPAAPAATAEESENKGPSLDKALDLIAETLEAISEDRDQDECIWGSMIKQAIKRRNPGFHERAYGFRSFNDLLLEAQKRGLLTLEPDEKSGGYIVRPVG
;
A
#
# COMPACT_ATOMS: atom_id res chain seq x y z
N ALA A 1 -3.86 -16.03 -21.46
CA ALA A 1 -3.77 -14.59 -21.10
C ALA A 1 -3.98 -13.70 -22.32
N LEU A 2 -3.11 -13.76 -23.34
CA LEU A 2 -3.27 -12.96 -24.57
C LEU A 2 -4.57 -13.26 -25.33
N ASP A 3 -4.96 -14.52 -25.40
CA ASP A 3 -6.24 -14.90 -26.03
C ASP A 3 -7.44 -14.22 -25.34
N LEU A 4 -7.41 -14.08 -24.00
CA LEU A 4 -8.43 -13.34 -23.24
C LEU A 4 -8.40 -11.85 -23.55
N CYS A 5 -7.20 -11.27 -23.69
CA CYS A 5 -7.01 -9.87 -24.06
C CYS A 5 -7.64 -9.56 -25.43
N TYR A 6 -7.57 -10.50 -26.37
CA TYR A 6 -8.12 -10.32 -27.72
C TYR A 6 -9.60 -10.68 -27.83
N THR A 7 -10.06 -11.69 -27.09
CA THR A 7 -11.44 -12.18 -27.19
C THR A 7 -12.41 -11.47 -26.27
N LYS A 8 -11.94 -10.90 -25.16
CA LYS A 8 -12.77 -10.22 -24.17
C LYS A 8 -12.29 -8.78 -23.97
N SER A 9 -12.79 -7.89 -24.82
CA SER A 9 -12.45 -6.47 -24.80
C SER A 9 -12.71 -5.77 -23.46
N HIS A 10 -13.70 -6.22 -22.68
CA HIS A 10 -14.05 -5.70 -21.36
C HIS A 10 -13.07 -6.05 -20.23
N VAL A 11 -12.06 -6.89 -20.50
CA VAL A 11 -11.04 -7.23 -19.51
C VAL A 11 -9.89 -6.25 -19.68
N ASP A 12 -9.81 -5.28 -18.78
CA ASP A 12 -8.82 -4.20 -18.86
C ASP A 12 -7.62 -4.40 -17.94
N THR A 13 -7.77 -5.28 -16.95
CA THR A 13 -6.73 -5.54 -15.93
C THR A 13 -6.38 -7.02 -15.89
N PHE A 14 -5.09 -7.31 -15.91
CA PHE A 14 -4.53 -8.65 -15.76
C PHE A 14 -3.66 -8.72 -14.52
N VAL A 15 -3.88 -9.74 -13.69
CA VAL A 15 -3.04 -10.03 -12.53
C VAL A 15 -2.13 -11.19 -12.87
N VAL A 16 -0.81 -11.01 -12.73
CA VAL A 16 0.21 -12.03 -12.99
C VAL A 16 0.92 -12.37 -11.70
N ILE A 17 0.69 -13.58 -11.18
CA ILE A 17 1.35 -14.06 -9.98
C ILE A 17 2.61 -14.82 -10.39
N SER A 18 3.77 -14.16 -10.30
CA SER A 18 5.07 -14.74 -10.62
C SER A 18 6.22 -13.97 -9.96
N GLY A 19 7.36 -14.64 -9.80
CA GLY A 19 8.64 -14.02 -9.47
C GLY A 19 9.62 -13.98 -10.65
N ASP A 20 9.29 -14.66 -11.75
CA ASP A 20 10.23 -14.94 -12.84
C ASP A 20 10.15 -13.87 -13.95
N SER A 21 11.32 -13.44 -14.41
CA SER A 21 11.46 -12.55 -15.57
C SER A 21 10.97 -13.16 -16.88
N ASP A 22 10.81 -14.47 -16.97
CA ASP A 22 10.31 -15.15 -18.17
C ASP A 22 8.89 -14.70 -18.58
N PHE A 23 8.14 -14.08 -17.67
CA PHE A 23 6.82 -13.51 -17.95
C PHE A 23 6.88 -12.07 -18.48
N SER A 24 8.05 -11.44 -18.55
CA SER A 24 8.19 -10.08 -19.04
C SER A 24 7.62 -9.90 -20.47
N PRO A 25 7.89 -10.78 -21.45
CA PRO A 25 7.29 -10.66 -22.78
C PRO A 25 5.76 -10.67 -22.77
N LEU A 26 5.14 -11.46 -21.88
CA LEU A 26 3.68 -11.50 -21.72
C LEU A 26 3.15 -10.16 -21.17
N VAL A 27 3.79 -9.65 -20.12
CA VAL A 27 3.42 -8.37 -19.49
C VAL A 27 3.56 -7.22 -20.50
N SER A 28 4.68 -7.16 -21.22
CA SER A 28 4.89 -6.16 -22.26
C SER A 28 3.80 -6.23 -23.34
N LYS A 29 3.45 -7.44 -23.78
CA LYS A 29 2.40 -7.62 -24.79
C LYS A 29 1.00 -7.22 -24.28
N LEU A 30 0.68 -7.47 -23.01
CA LEU A 30 -0.57 -7.00 -22.42
C LEU A 30 -0.62 -5.47 -22.34
N ARG A 31 0.48 -4.83 -21.94
CA ARG A 31 0.60 -3.36 -21.89
C ARG A 31 0.52 -2.72 -23.27
N GLU A 32 1.14 -3.32 -24.28
CA GLU A 32 1.00 -2.90 -25.69
C GLU A 32 -0.46 -2.90 -26.17
N ASN A 33 -1.31 -3.76 -25.60
CA ASN A 33 -2.75 -3.79 -25.88
C ASN A 33 -3.57 -2.90 -24.94
N ALA A 34 -2.93 -1.90 -24.32
CA ALA A 34 -3.53 -0.95 -23.39
C ALA A 34 -4.22 -1.62 -22.18
N LYS A 35 -3.67 -2.76 -21.71
CA LYS A 35 -4.15 -3.44 -20.51
C LYS A 35 -3.26 -3.12 -19.32
N THR A 36 -3.88 -2.88 -18.17
CA THR A 36 -3.18 -2.70 -16.89
C THR A 36 -2.70 -4.06 -16.39
N VAL A 37 -1.43 -4.16 -16.01
CA VAL A 37 -0.84 -5.40 -15.49
C VAL A 37 -0.35 -5.23 -14.05
N VAL A 38 -0.95 -5.99 -13.14
CA VAL A 38 -0.56 -6.07 -11.73
C VAL A 38 0.27 -7.33 -11.52
N GLY A 39 1.53 -7.18 -11.15
CA GLY A 39 2.42 -8.28 -10.76
C GLY A 39 2.23 -8.66 -9.29
N VAL A 40 2.33 -9.95 -8.97
CA VAL A 40 2.35 -10.43 -7.59
C VAL A 40 3.48 -11.44 -7.40
N GLY A 41 4.36 -11.23 -6.42
CA GLY A 41 5.48 -12.15 -6.16
C GLY A 41 6.06 -12.04 -4.75
N VAL A 42 7.08 -12.81 -4.42
CA VAL A 42 7.73 -12.79 -3.08
C VAL A 42 8.95 -11.87 -3.09
N LYS A 43 9.22 -11.12 -2.01
CA LYS A 43 10.25 -10.06 -1.99
C LYS A 43 11.64 -10.56 -2.38
N ASN A 44 12.00 -11.76 -1.95
CA ASN A 44 13.35 -12.31 -2.11
C ASN A 44 13.49 -13.28 -3.29
N SER A 45 12.44 -13.50 -4.08
CA SER A 45 12.49 -14.42 -5.24
C SER A 45 11.78 -13.85 -6.47
N THR A 46 11.63 -12.53 -6.51
CA THR A 46 11.09 -11.83 -7.68
C THR A 46 12.22 -11.05 -8.35
N SER A 47 12.36 -11.20 -9.66
CA SER A 47 13.31 -10.43 -10.48
C SER A 47 12.89 -8.97 -10.60
N ASP A 48 13.85 -8.05 -10.43
CA ASP A 48 13.65 -6.61 -10.63
C ASP A 48 13.14 -6.28 -12.04
N LEU A 49 13.54 -7.08 -13.04
CA LEU A 49 13.08 -6.92 -14.42
C LEU A 49 11.58 -7.19 -14.54
N PHE A 50 11.08 -8.22 -13.85
CA PHE A 50 9.65 -8.55 -13.85
C PHE A 50 8.83 -7.45 -13.15
N ILE A 51 9.32 -6.96 -11.99
CA ILE A 51 8.68 -5.88 -11.22
C ILE A 51 8.56 -4.62 -12.09
N ARG A 52 9.65 -4.20 -12.72
CA ARG A 52 9.70 -2.98 -13.56
C ARG A 52 8.81 -3.04 -14.78
N ASN A 53 8.51 -4.24 -15.27
CA ASN A 53 7.72 -4.39 -16.47
C ASN A 53 6.21 -4.30 -16.21
N CYS A 54 5.79 -4.55 -14.96
CA CYS A 54 4.39 -4.40 -14.53
C CYS A 54 4.03 -2.93 -14.29
N ASP A 55 2.75 -2.60 -14.36
CA ASP A 55 2.25 -1.25 -14.01
C ASP A 55 2.16 -1.08 -12.48
N GLU A 56 1.78 -2.15 -11.78
CA GLU A 56 1.78 -2.22 -10.31
C GLU A 56 2.40 -3.55 -9.86
N PHE A 57 3.02 -3.60 -8.68
CA PHE A 57 3.57 -4.84 -8.11
C PHE A 57 3.25 -5.01 -6.62
N LEU A 58 2.69 -6.16 -6.26
CA LEU A 58 2.31 -6.53 -4.90
C LEU A 58 3.15 -7.69 -4.38
N TYR A 59 3.56 -7.63 -3.12
CA TYR A 59 4.31 -8.74 -2.52
C TYR A 59 3.42 -9.72 -1.77
N TYR A 60 3.54 -11.01 -2.08
CA TYR A 60 2.77 -12.09 -1.46
C TYR A 60 2.96 -12.17 0.06
N ASP A 61 4.17 -11.90 0.56
CA ASP A 61 4.46 -11.83 2.00
C ASP A 61 3.62 -10.76 2.72
N ASP A 62 3.27 -9.69 2.01
CA ASP A 62 2.42 -8.62 2.53
C ASP A 62 0.93 -9.05 2.46
N LEU A 63 0.52 -9.82 1.45
CA LEU A 63 -0.85 -10.33 1.26
C LEU A 63 -1.24 -11.44 2.27
N VAL A 64 -0.37 -12.43 2.55
CA VAL A 64 -0.67 -13.50 3.52
C VAL A 64 -0.78 -12.96 4.96
N ARG A 65 -0.09 -11.86 5.26
CA ARG A 65 -0.24 -11.16 6.54
C ARG A 65 -1.61 -10.50 6.69
N ILE A 66 -2.25 -10.10 5.60
CA ILE A 66 -3.62 -9.55 5.57
C ILE A 66 -4.65 -10.67 5.81
N GLU A 67 -4.48 -11.86 5.24
CA GLU A 67 -5.38 -13.00 5.47
C GLU A 67 -5.33 -13.50 6.93
N ARG A 68 -4.12 -13.60 7.52
CA ARG A 68 -3.96 -14.01 8.93
C ARG A 68 -4.46 -12.96 9.92
N SER A 69 -4.44 -11.67 9.56
CA SER A 69 -5.03 -10.62 10.40
C SER A 69 -6.56 -10.59 10.28
N LYS A 70 -7.12 -10.78 9.07
CA LYS A 70 -8.58 -10.90 8.84
C LYS A 70 -9.18 -12.15 9.50
N ALA A 71 -8.49 -13.30 9.44
CA ALA A 71 -8.94 -14.52 10.11
C ALA A 71 -8.95 -14.39 11.65
N ARG A 72 -8.06 -13.57 12.22
CA ARG A 72 -8.08 -13.20 13.65
C ARG A 72 -9.13 -12.14 14.00
N GLN A 73 -9.59 -11.33 13.04
CA GLN A 73 -10.60 -10.30 13.24
C GLN A 73 -12.04 -10.84 13.36
N ARG A 74 -12.34 -12.03 12.82
CA ARG A 74 -13.69 -12.62 12.90
C ARG A 74 -14.08 -13.19 14.28
N GLY A 75 -13.22 -13.10 15.29
CA GLY A 75 -13.38 -13.82 16.55
C GLY A 75 -13.52 -13.01 17.84
N LYS A 76 -13.59 -11.67 17.83
CA LYS A 76 -13.78 -10.90 19.08
C LYS A 76 -14.61 -9.62 18.88
N PRO A 77 -15.64 -9.35 19.68
CA PRO A 77 -16.36 -8.08 19.64
C PRO A 77 -15.46 -6.94 20.11
N ALA A 78 -15.61 -5.79 19.45
CA ALA A 78 -14.99 -4.54 19.82
C ALA A 78 -15.41 -4.11 21.23
N ALA A 79 -14.46 -3.65 22.03
CA ALA A 79 -14.71 -2.83 23.20
C ALA A 79 -13.97 -1.49 23.02
N PRO A 80 -14.60 -0.35 23.35
CA PRO A 80 -14.05 0.98 23.15
C PRO A 80 -13.15 1.37 24.34
N ALA A 81 -12.02 2.01 24.07
CA ALA A 81 -11.28 2.81 25.06
C ALA A 81 -10.63 3.95 24.27
N ALA A 82 -11.08 5.21 24.34
CA ALA A 82 -11.19 6.12 25.48
C ALA A 82 -9.80 6.48 26.05
N THR A 83 -9.38 7.70 25.71
CA THR A 83 -8.63 8.70 26.52
C THR A 83 -7.62 8.22 27.57
N ALA A 84 -6.35 8.56 27.37
CA ALA A 84 -5.36 8.98 28.37
C ALA A 84 -4.15 9.51 27.57
N GLU A 85 -3.89 10.82 27.54
CA GLU A 85 -3.13 11.60 28.54
C GLU A 85 -1.68 11.14 28.75
N GLU A 86 -0.83 12.15 28.90
CA GLU A 86 0.63 12.16 28.90
C GLU A 86 1.25 11.04 29.73
N SER A 87 2.21 10.34 29.13
CA SER A 87 3.30 9.72 29.87
C SER A 87 4.54 9.74 29.01
N GLU A 88 5.50 10.58 29.39
CA GLU A 88 6.89 10.49 29.00
C GLU A 88 7.40 9.05 29.19
N ASN A 89 7.56 8.33 28.08
CA ASN A 89 8.58 7.29 27.99
C ASN A 89 9.01 7.14 26.53
N LYS A 90 10.32 7.18 26.30
CA LYS A 90 11.01 7.41 25.01
C LYS A 90 10.68 6.36 23.93
N GLY A 91 9.55 6.52 23.27
CA GLY A 91 9.38 6.16 21.86
C GLY A 91 9.64 7.40 20.99
N PRO A 92 9.94 7.25 19.68
CA PRO A 92 9.87 8.39 18.77
C PRO A 92 8.48 9.03 18.87
N SER A 93 8.40 10.36 18.96
CA SER A 93 7.13 11.07 19.20
C SER A 93 6.13 10.74 18.10
N LEU A 94 4.86 10.63 18.48
CA LEU A 94 3.75 10.45 17.54
C LEU A 94 3.81 11.49 16.42
N ASP A 95 4.15 12.73 16.75
CA ASP A 95 4.28 13.83 15.79
C ASP A 95 5.34 13.52 14.72
N LYS A 96 6.45 12.87 15.06
CA LYS A 96 7.45 12.44 14.06
C LYS A 96 6.91 11.42 13.06
N ALA A 97 6.04 10.51 13.49
CA ALA A 97 5.41 9.57 12.55
C ALA A 97 4.45 10.29 11.61
N LEU A 98 3.74 11.30 12.11
CA LEU A 98 2.82 12.10 11.33
C LEU A 98 3.56 13.00 10.34
N ASP A 99 4.65 13.64 10.77
CA ASP A 99 5.54 14.44 9.94
C ASP A 99 6.10 13.57 8.79
N LEU A 100 6.59 12.36 9.11
CA LEU A 100 7.06 11.41 8.09
C LEU A 100 5.98 11.05 7.06
N ILE A 101 4.73 10.92 7.49
CA ILE A 101 3.60 10.64 6.58
C ILE A 101 3.32 11.85 5.70
N ALA A 102 3.24 13.05 6.28
CA ALA A 102 2.98 14.29 5.56
C ALA A 102 4.08 14.57 4.53
N GLU A 103 5.35 14.55 4.94
CA GLU A 103 6.50 14.75 4.05
C GLU A 103 6.54 13.73 2.90
N THR A 104 6.18 12.48 3.19
CA THR A 104 6.16 11.42 2.18
C THR A 104 4.98 11.60 1.22
N LEU A 105 3.82 12.01 1.74
CA LEU A 105 2.63 12.27 0.94
C LEU A 105 2.88 13.45 -0.02
N GLU A 106 3.45 14.55 0.48
CA GLU A 106 3.83 15.72 -0.33
C GLU A 106 4.79 15.31 -1.44
N ALA A 107 5.89 14.62 -1.11
CA ALA A 107 6.88 14.21 -2.10
C ALA A 107 6.32 13.25 -3.16
N ILE A 108 5.40 12.35 -2.80
CA ILE A 108 4.73 11.47 -3.78
C ILE A 108 3.76 12.28 -4.64
N SER A 109 3.14 13.32 -4.09
CA SER A 109 2.18 14.18 -4.80
C SER A 109 2.86 15.15 -5.75
N GLU A 110 4.06 15.66 -5.43
CA GLU A 110 4.86 16.53 -6.30
C GLU A 110 5.39 15.80 -7.54
N ASP A 111 5.75 14.51 -7.40
CA ASP A 111 6.29 13.68 -8.47
C ASP A 111 5.21 13.12 -9.42
N ARG A 112 3.92 13.39 -9.16
CA ARG A 112 2.76 12.77 -9.85
C ARG A 112 1.74 13.81 -10.31
N ASP A 113 1.00 13.48 -11.35
CA ASP A 113 -0.18 14.27 -11.75
C ASP A 113 -1.26 14.21 -10.64
N GLN A 114 -1.97 15.32 -10.42
CA GLN A 114 -2.93 15.50 -9.31
C GLN A 114 -4.07 14.46 -9.27
N ASP A 115 -4.30 13.71 -10.35
CA ASP A 115 -5.35 12.69 -10.48
C ASP A 115 -4.86 11.26 -10.17
N GLU A 116 -3.58 11.03 -9.91
CA GLU A 116 -3.06 9.69 -9.64
C GLU A 116 -3.33 9.26 -8.19
N CYS A 117 -4.01 8.12 -8.01
CA CYS A 117 -4.34 7.62 -6.67
C CYS A 117 -3.08 7.25 -5.88
N ILE A 118 -3.00 7.72 -4.62
CA ILE A 118 -1.90 7.38 -3.71
C ILE A 118 -2.43 6.37 -2.69
N TRP A 119 -1.92 5.15 -2.71
CA TRP A 119 -2.30 4.14 -1.72
C TRP A 119 -1.47 4.27 -0.43
N GLY A 120 -2.08 4.00 0.71
CA GLY A 120 -1.39 4.01 2.00
C GLY A 120 -0.21 3.01 2.07
N SER A 121 -0.28 1.91 1.31
CA SER A 121 0.84 0.98 1.13
C SER A 121 2.05 1.63 0.47
N MET A 122 1.82 2.51 -0.51
CA MET A 122 2.86 3.24 -1.22
C MET A 122 3.58 4.22 -0.30
N ILE A 123 2.82 4.97 0.52
CA ILE A 123 3.38 5.88 1.54
C ILE A 123 4.25 5.09 2.52
N LYS A 124 3.75 3.96 3.03
CA LYS A 124 4.50 3.10 3.95
C LYS A 124 5.81 2.59 3.34
N GLN A 125 5.80 2.20 2.06
CA GLN A 125 7.01 1.74 1.37
C GLN A 125 8.01 2.87 1.19
N ALA A 126 7.55 4.06 0.81
CA ALA A 126 8.40 5.25 0.67
C ALA A 126 9.02 5.67 2.02
N ILE A 127 8.24 5.67 3.11
CA ILE A 127 8.75 5.92 4.47
C ILE A 127 9.83 4.89 4.82
N LYS A 128 9.59 3.59 4.55
CA LYS A 128 10.58 2.55 4.86
C LYS A 128 11.85 2.61 4.02
N ARG A 129 11.77 3.12 2.79
CA ARG A 129 12.94 3.34 1.93
C ARG A 129 13.84 4.45 2.48
N ARG A 130 13.23 5.54 2.99
CA ARG A 130 13.93 6.67 3.63
C ARG A 130 14.36 6.35 5.06
N ASN A 131 13.57 5.57 5.78
CA ASN A 131 13.78 5.18 7.17
C ASN A 131 13.53 3.67 7.37
N PRO A 132 14.55 2.81 7.13
CA PRO A 132 14.43 1.36 7.26
C PRO A 132 13.98 0.85 8.63
N GLY A 133 14.20 1.63 9.69
CA GLY A 133 13.78 1.31 11.07
C GLY A 133 12.32 1.65 11.37
N PHE A 134 11.57 2.20 10.41
CA PHE A 134 10.19 2.63 10.63
C PHE A 134 9.25 1.46 10.89
N HIS A 135 8.62 1.49 12.08
CA HIS A 135 7.59 0.54 12.50
C HIS A 135 6.51 1.26 13.30
N GLU A 136 5.24 1.03 12.96
CA GLU A 136 4.07 1.73 13.53
C GLU A 136 3.87 1.43 15.02
N ARG A 137 4.31 0.24 15.43
CA ARG A 137 4.32 -0.18 16.83
C ARG A 137 5.22 0.68 17.70
N ALA A 138 6.29 1.25 17.14
CA ALA A 138 7.16 2.18 17.87
C ALA A 138 6.43 3.48 18.25
N TYR A 139 5.32 3.78 17.57
CA TYR A 139 4.48 4.96 17.77
C TYR A 139 3.14 4.63 18.43
N GLY A 140 2.98 3.40 18.97
CA GLY A 140 1.76 2.98 19.67
C GLY A 140 0.64 2.42 18.78
N PHE A 141 0.85 2.28 17.46
CA PHE A 141 -0.17 1.75 16.56
C PHE A 141 -0.02 0.27 16.27
N ARG A 142 -1.16 -0.40 16.10
CA ARG A 142 -1.22 -1.84 15.82
C ARG A 142 -1.01 -2.13 14.34
N SER A 143 -1.35 -1.17 13.48
CA SER A 143 -1.17 -1.21 12.02
C SER A 143 -0.89 0.18 11.44
N PHE A 144 -0.43 0.22 10.18
CA PHE A 144 -0.25 1.48 9.44
C PHE A 144 -1.58 2.16 9.12
N ASN A 145 -2.63 1.36 8.93
CA ASN A 145 -3.97 1.89 8.73
C ASN A 145 -4.45 2.65 9.98
N ASP A 146 -4.14 2.17 11.18
CA ASP A 146 -4.47 2.88 12.42
C ASP A 146 -3.71 4.22 12.52
N LEU A 147 -2.45 4.23 12.09
CA LEU A 147 -1.63 5.43 12.04
C LEU A 147 -2.16 6.45 10.99
N LEU A 148 -2.57 5.98 9.82
CA LEU A 148 -3.21 6.82 8.79
C LEU A 148 -4.55 7.38 9.28
N LEU A 149 -5.37 6.57 9.95
CA LEU A 149 -6.64 7.03 10.53
C LEU A 149 -6.41 8.12 11.57
N GLU A 150 -5.34 8.02 12.36
CA GLU A 150 -4.97 9.07 13.31
C GLU A 150 -4.49 10.35 12.59
N ALA A 151 -3.72 10.21 11.51
CA ALA A 151 -3.34 11.34 10.66
C ALA A 151 -4.56 12.03 10.04
N GLN A 152 -5.58 11.28 9.62
CA GLN A 152 -6.85 11.82 9.14
C GLN A 152 -7.62 12.57 10.23
N LYS A 153 -7.73 12.00 11.44
CA LYS A 153 -8.40 12.66 12.57
C LYS A 153 -7.76 14.00 12.92
N ARG A 154 -6.44 14.11 12.74
CA ARG A 154 -5.69 15.36 12.94
C ARG A 154 -5.76 16.33 11.75
N GLY A 155 -6.45 15.96 10.67
CA GLY A 155 -6.65 16.82 9.50
C GLY A 155 -5.41 16.98 8.63
N LEU A 156 -4.47 16.03 8.66
CA LEU A 156 -3.25 16.07 7.85
C LEU A 156 -3.44 15.47 6.45
N LEU A 157 -4.41 14.56 6.31
CA LEU A 157 -4.72 13.85 5.09
C LEU A 157 -6.19 13.43 5.08
N THR A 158 -6.70 13.06 3.91
CA THR A 158 -8.00 12.42 3.78
C THR A 158 -7.83 10.97 3.34
N LEU A 159 -8.65 10.07 3.89
CA LEU A 159 -8.64 8.65 3.52
C LEU A 159 -9.95 8.28 2.85
N GLU A 160 -9.84 7.60 1.71
CA GLU A 160 -10.93 6.91 1.06
C GLU A 160 -10.71 5.39 1.22
N PRO A 161 -11.70 4.64 1.75
CA PRO A 161 -11.57 3.20 1.86
C PRO A 161 -11.54 2.58 0.46
N ASP A 162 -10.54 1.76 0.19
CA ASP A 162 -10.49 0.97 -1.03
C ASP A 162 -11.01 -0.44 -0.76
N GLU A 163 -12.24 -0.71 -1.21
CA GLU A 163 -12.91 -2.01 -1.04
C GLU A 163 -12.14 -3.15 -1.73
N LYS A 164 -11.31 -2.85 -2.74
CA LYS A 164 -10.54 -3.85 -3.47
C LYS A 164 -9.28 -4.31 -2.71
N SER A 165 -8.53 -3.40 -2.09
CA SER A 165 -7.31 -3.74 -1.35
C SER A 165 -7.51 -3.94 0.16
N GLY A 166 -8.63 -3.46 0.72
CA GLY A 166 -8.83 -3.39 2.18
C GLY A 166 -7.88 -2.41 2.87
N GLY A 167 -7.27 -1.50 2.09
CA GLY A 167 -6.46 -0.38 2.55
C GLY A 167 -7.19 0.95 2.35
N TYR A 168 -6.41 2.04 2.35
CA TYR A 168 -6.91 3.38 2.09
C TYR A 168 -6.18 4.01 0.91
N ILE A 169 -6.94 4.70 0.06
CA ILE A 169 -6.41 5.74 -0.82
C ILE A 169 -6.26 6.99 0.04
N VAL A 170 -5.11 7.63 -0.05
CA VAL A 170 -4.71 8.78 0.73
C VAL A 170 -4.67 9.98 -0.19
N ARG A 171 -5.29 11.09 0.22
CA ARG A 171 -5.17 12.36 -0.49
C ARG A 171 -4.67 13.46 0.44
N PRO A 172 -3.86 14.40 -0.08
CA PRO A 172 -3.50 15.60 0.67
C PRO A 172 -4.74 16.40 1.03
N VAL A 173 -4.70 17.11 2.15
CA VAL A 173 -5.72 18.08 2.51
C VAL A 173 -5.38 19.35 1.74
N GLY A 174 -6.27 19.77 0.84
CA GLY A 174 -6.11 20.98 0.04
C GLY A 174 -6.20 22.26 0.85
#